data_AF-A0A7Z7BGZ0-F1
#
_entry.id   AF-A0A7Z7BGZ0-F1
#
_cell.length_a   1.000
_cell.length_b   1.000
_cell.length_c   1.000
_cell.angle_alpha   90.00
_cell.angle_beta   90.00
_cell.angle_gamma   90.00
#
_symmetry.space_group_name_H-M   'P 1'
#
loop_
_entity.id
_entity.type
_entity.pdbx_description
1 polymer ?
#
loop_
_entity_poly.entity_id
_entity_poly.type
_entity_poly.pdbx_seq_one_letter_code
_entity_poly.pdbx_strand_id
1 'polypeptide(L)'
;MATIDASRPMQRGTGGQVCCSDAPCDSGLRNRYFRSKRLTADAFSVEQAYLLERRRLLNQAIHGWGVVYGYAVQPEARRGNGGGSGRLEIGLGLALDVCGRELVQVRPETIGVNDVTLLDAKGAVIDRPPEGSYLAAGQTDPNQQEQSCWLLSAHYAERNVGPVTVADPCSCERREWEQICETVRYSLRRIACSACCEPHACELECDCATGPCCEQQAAQEAKRDDCDKDAGVLAAETRAAGSPVRRGGCQCLCEHLSALSMSECGRLREVDEPCGPVGIDLCNGVALACVRLKAGDCDGWQFDTWVDDCGPRRLVKRNDLLFDLIRGCDLTRISAIGWGPWHRCKELIKWTEFSKSFGTETPVDSGRNPTSKYWVEFSRPVRKDTVRTDCFSMTIIASESEAGWGEVRRVPIIEIETIDAPGPQTGLVKRATLVVDSGWVSDAILSRKRIFNQNQTTVEIEVRGDFIIDCNGQAVDANAVGCIPAPTGNGTPGGTFYSSFNVEPSGTQTRVPGHDGTNPVQGV
;
A
#
# COMPACT_ATOMS: atom_id res chain seq x y z
N MET A 1 -12.59 -52.91 -14.02
CA MET A 1 -13.63 -53.42 -13.10
C MET A 1 -13.24 -54.82 -12.64
N ALA A 2 -12.65 -54.92 -11.45
CA ALA A 2 -12.53 -56.16 -10.69
C ALA A 2 -12.32 -55.75 -9.22
N THR A 3 -13.38 -55.91 -8.44
CA THR A 3 -13.49 -55.69 -7.00
C THR A 3 -12.77 -56.81 -6.25
N ILE A 4 -11.84 -56.46 -5.35
CA ILE A 4 -11.28 -57.41 -4.38
C ILE A 4 -11.98 -57.16 -3.04
N ASP A 5 -12.70 -58.20 -2.64
CA ASP A 5 -13.55 -58.33 -1.46
C ASP A 5 -12.70 -58.46 -0.18
N ALA A 6 -12.83 -57.49 0.72
CA ALA A 6 -12.20 -57.49 2.04
C ALA A 6 -13.26 -57.84 3.08
N SER A 7 -13.30 -59.11 3.51
CA SER A 7 -14.23 -59.55 4.55
C SER A 7 -13.61 -60.61 5.47
N ARG A 8 -13.16 -60.15 6.65
CA ARG A 8 -13.15 -60.93 7.91
C ARG A 8 -13.09 -59.99 9.12
N PRO A 9 -14.15 -59.89 9.95
CA PRO A 9 -14.07 -59.21 11.23
C PRO A 9 -13.74 -60.23 12.33
N MET A 10 -12.66 -60.00 13.09
CA MET A 10 -12.43 -60.69 14.35
C MET A 10 -12.84 -59.74 15.48
N GLN A 11 -13.91 -60.08 16.20
CA GLN A 11 -14.45 -59.28 17.29
C GLN A 11 -13.84 -59.64 18.66
N ARG A 12 -13.59 -58.56 19.42
CA ARG A 12 -13.60 -58.40 20.89
C ARG A 12 -12.36 -58.76 21.70
N GLY A 13 -11.65 -57.71 22.10
CA GLY A 13 -11.13 -57.54 23.46
C GLY A 13 -11.64 -56.19 24.01
N THR A 14 -12.46 -56.24 25.07
CA THR A 14 -12.96 -55.06 25.80
C THR A 14 -11.89 -54.59 26.78
N GLY A 15 -11.08 -53.64 26.35
CA GLY A 15 -10.29 -52.75 27.19
C GLY A 15 -10.30 -51.39 26.49
N GLY A 16 -10.64 -50.32 27.19
CA GLY A 16 -10.78 -48.99 26.62
C GLY A 16 -9.50 -48.53 25.92
N GLN A 17 -9.42 -48.79 24.63
CA GLN A 17 -8.37 -48.31 23.76
C GLN A 17 -9.06 -47.46 22.71
N VAL A 18 -9.08 -46.14 22.94
CA VAL A 18 -9.29 -45.16 21.88
C VAL A 18 -8.08 -45.27 20.96
N CYS A 19 -8.03 -46.34 20.16
CA CYS A 19 -7.04 -46.50 19.11
C CYS A 19 -7.62 -45.87 17.87
N CYS A 20 -7.10 -44.69 17.57
CA CYS A 20 -6.92 -44.12 16.24
C CYS A 20 -7.96 -44.58 15.22
N SER A 21 -9.01 -43.78 15.02
CA SER A 21 -9.68 -43.78 13.72
C SER A 21 -8.61 -43.68 12.62
N ASP A 22 -8.78 -44.43 11.53
CA ASP A 22 -8.01 -44.30 10.28
C ASP A 22 -8.25 -42.92 9.63
N ALA A 23 -8.15 -41.86 10.42
CA ALA A 23 -8.22 -40.49 9.95
C ALA A 23 -7.01 -40.29 9.02
N PRO A 24 -7.24 -39.76 7.81
CA PRO A 24 -6.14 -39.47 6.91
C PRO A 24 -5.16 -38.52 7.62
N CYS A 25 -3.87 -38.76 7.43
CA CYS A 25 -2.81 -37.93 8.02
C CYS A 25 -2.67 -36.62 7.22
N ASP A 26 -3.72 -35.79 7.24
CA ASP A 26 -3.85 -34.58 6.40
C ASP A 26 -2.78 -33.54 6.69
N SER A 27 -2.24 -33.53 7.91
CA SER A 27 -1.15 -32.64 8.28
C SER A 27 0.19 -32.99 7.60
N GLY A 28 0.31 -34.13 6.93
CA GLY A 28 1.51 -34.61 6.26
C GLY A 28 2.12 -35.86 6.91
N LEU A 29 2.60 -36.79 6.07
CA LEU A 29 3.21 -38.06 6.48
C LEU A 29 4.74 -37.96 6.41
N ARG A 30 5.45 -38.39 7.47
CA ARG A 30 6.92 -38.41 7.49
C ARG A 30 7.47 -39.81 7.69
N ASN A 31 8.50 -40.15 6.90
CA ASN A 31 9.21 -41.41 7.03
C ASN A 31 9.91 -41.53 8.41
N ARG A 32 9.55 -42.54 9.20
CA ARG A 32 10.25 -42.87 10.48
C ARG A 32 11.30 -43.94 10.25
N TYR A 33 12.56 -43.62 10.53
CA TYR A 33 13.69 -44.54 10.46
C TYR A 33 13.78 -45.43 11.72
N PHE A 34 14.02 -46.73 11.51
CA PHE A 34 14.33 -47.69 12.57
C PHE A 34 15.21 -48.81 12.02
N ARG A 35 15.85 -49.56 12.92
CA ARG A 35 16.80 -50.61 12.53
C ARG A 35 16.12 -51.66 11.66
N SER A 36 16.78 -52.01 10.55
CA SER A 36 16.29 -53.02 9.60
C SER A 36 15.00 -52.64 8.86
N LYS A 37 14.60 -51.37 8.87
CA LYS A 37 13.53 -50.90 7.99
C LYS A 37 13.96 -51.04 6.53
N ARG A 38 13.15 -51.72 5.72
CA ARG A 38 13.32 -51.75 4.26
C ARG A 38 12.97 -50.37 3.69
N LEU A 39 13.93 -49.72 3.04
CA LEU A 39 13.70 -48.47 2.31
C LEU A 39 13.27 -48.81 0.88
N THR A 40 12.10 -48.31 0.49
CA THR A 40 11.54 -48.45 -0.86
C THR A 40 11.51 -47.08 -1.54
N ALA A 41 11.30 -47.05 -2.86
CA ALA A 41 11.08 -45.80 -3.59
C ALA A 41 9.96 -44.97 -2.92
N ASP A 42 8.83 -45.60 -2.59
CA ASP A 42 7.72 -44.94 -1.89
C ASP A 42 8.13 -44.27 -0.57
N ALA A 43 9.05 -44.90 0.19
CA ALA A 43 9.52 -44.31 1.46
C ALA A 43 10.32 -43.02 1.24
N PHE A 44 11.08 -42.93 0.15
CA PHE A 44 11.80 -41.72 -0.24
C PHE A 44 10.88 -40.69 -0.89
N SER A 45 9.89 -41.11 -1.69
CA SER A 45 8.88 -40.22 -2.25
C SER A 45 8.07 -39.53 -1.16
N VAL A 46 7.68 -40.26 -0.10
CA VAL A 46 7.01 -39.68 1.08
C VAL A 46 7.90 -38.66 1.78
N GLU A 47 9.20 -38.92 1.90
CA GLU A 47 10.14 -37.98 2.53
C GLU A 47 10.34 -36.71 1.69
N GLN A 48 10.49 -36.84 0.37
CA GLN A 48 10.59 -35.70 -0.55
C GLN A 48 9.31 -34.85 -0.54
N ALA A 49 8.15 -35.49 -0.67
CA ALA A 49 6.85 -34.83 -0.61
C ALA A 49 6.69 -34.05 0.70
N TYR A 50 7.02 -34.66 1.85
CA TYR A 50 6.95 -34.00 3.14
C TYR A 50 7.81 -32.72 3.18
N LEU A 51 9.06 -32.77 2.71
CA LEU A 51 9.95 -31.60 2.73
C LEU A 51 9.47 -30.50 1.78
N LEU A 52 9.02 -30.87 0.57
CA LEU A 52 8.48 -29.95 -0.42
C LEU A 52 7.20 -29.27 0.08
N GLU A 53 6.24 -30.04 0.60
CA GLU A 53 4.98 -29.52 1.15
C GLU A 53 5.21 -28.60 2.34
N ARG A 54 6.16 -28.91 3.23
CA ARG A 54 6.51 -28.00 4.34
C ARG A 54 7.12 -26.70 3.87
N ARG A 55 7.98 -26.73 2.85
CA ARG A 55 8.53 -25.52 2.25
C ARG A 55 7.43 -24.68 1.60
N ARG A 56 6.55 -25.30 0.81
CA ARG A 56 5.40 -24.64 0.18
C ARG A 56 4.48 -24.00 1.22
N LEU A 57 4.18 -24.70 2.31
CA LEU A 57 3.40 -24.18 3.44
C LEU A 57 4.04 -22.92 4.04
N LEU A 58 5.35 -22.94 4.30
CA LEU A 58 6.05 -21.78 4.85
C LEU A 58 6.04 -20.59 3.87
N ASN A 59 6.28 -20.85 2.58
CA ASN A 59 6.24 -19.84 1.54
C ASN A 59 4.85 -19.19 1.46
N GLN A 60 3.78 -19.99 1.42
CA GLN A 60 2.40 -19.48 1.40
C GLN A 60 2.07 -18.69 2.67
N ALA A 61 2.39 -19.23 3.85
CA ALA A 61 1.94 -18.67 5.12
C ALA A 61 2.74 -17.44 5.58
N ILE A 62 4.02 -17.32 5.20
CA ILE A 62 4.92 -16.27 5.70
C ILE A 62 5.24 -15.24 4.63
N HIS A 63 5.48 -15.69 3.40
CA HIS A 63 5.97 -14.83 2.32
C HIS A 63 4.86 -14.39 1.37
N GLY A 64 3.80 -15.19 1.25
CA GLY A 64 2.78 -15.02 0.22
C GLY A 64 3.33 -15.37 -1.16
N TRP A 65 2.88 -14.66 -2.19
CA TRP A 65 3.21 -14.95 -3.58
C TRP A 65 3.53 -13.67 -4.39
N GLY A 66 4.23 -13.83 -5.51
CA GLY A 66 4.73 -12.76 -6.36
C GLY A 66 6.20 -12.97 -6.79
N VAL A 67 6.81 -11.93 -7.35
CA VAL A 67 8.24 -11.87 -7.67
C VAL A 67 9.04 -11.52 -6.42
N VAL A 68 10.04 -12.34 -6.06
CA VAL A 68 10.94 -12.09 -4.91
C VAL A 68 12.08 -11.17 -5.31
N TYR A 69 12.69 -11.44 -6.47
CA TYR A 69 13.71 -10.62 -7.13
C TYR A 69 13.90 -11.05 -8.59
N GLY A 70 14.49 -10.17 -9.40
CA GLY A 70 14.88 -10.49 -10.78
C GLY A 70 13.69 -10.50 -11.74
N TYR A 71 13.68 -11.44 -12.69
CA TYR A 71 12.66 -11.55 -13.74
C TYR A 71 12.48 -10.27 -14.58
N ALA A 72 13.57 -9.51 -14.76
CA ALA A 72 13.58 -8.32 -15.63
C ALA A 72 13.14 -8.73 -17.04
N VAL A 73 12.18 -8.03 -17.63
CA VAL A 73 11.68 -8.32 -18.97
C VAL A 73 12.06 -7.15 -19.86
N GLN A 74 12.84 -7.40 -20.89
CA GLN A 74 13.31 -6.37 -21.82
C GLN A 74 13.14 -6.85 -23.26
N PRO A 75 12.80 -5.95 -24.21
CA PRO A 75 12.92 -6.27 -25.62
C PRO A 75 14.37 -6.66 -25.94
N GLU A 76 14.58 -7.75 -26.66
CA GLU A 76 15.93 -8.17 -27.03
C GLU A 76 16.60 -7.08 -27.90
N ALA A 77 17.74 -6.58 -27.42
CA ALA A 77 18.48 -5.54 -28.09
C ALA A 77 19.11 -6.08 -29.40
N ARG A 78 18.73 -5.50 -30.54
CA ARG A 78 19.30 -5.88 -31.83
C ARG A 78 20.72 -5.32 -31.97
N ARG A 79 21.69 -6.15 -32.38
CA ARG A 79 23.00 -5.66 -32.84
C ARG A 79 22.86 -5.05 -34.24
N GLY A 80 22.36 -3.82 -34.36
CA GLY A 80 22.27 -3.06 -35.63
C GLY A 80 21.15 -2.01 -35.67
N ASN A 81 21.28 -1.01 -36.55
CA ASN A 81 20.35 0.12 -36.69
C ASN A 81 19.04 -0.30 -37.39
N GLY A 82 17.95 -0.41 -36.62
CA GLY A 82 16.58 -0.27 -37.12
C GLY A 82 15.65 -1.48 -36.92
N GLY A 83 15.00 -1.54 -35.75
CA GLY A 83 13.84 -2.41 -35.47
C GLY A 83 14.15 -3.56 -34.49
N GLY A 84 13.41 -3.71 -33.39
CA GLY A 84 13.60 -4.80 -32.40
C GLY A 84 13.47 -6.20 -33.00
N SER A 85 14.10 -7.22 -32.40
CA SER A 85 14.12 -8.60 -32.91
C SER A 85 12.76 -9.33 -32.84
N GLY A 86 11.77 -8.72 -32.18
CA GLY A 86 10.46 -9.34 -31.95
C GLY A 86 10.45 -10.39 -30.84
N ARG A 87 11.54 -10.47 -30.06
CA ARG A 87 11.72 -11.38 -28.92
C ARG A 87 11.90 -10.60 -27.62
N LEU A 88 11.64 -11.26 -26.50
CA LEU A 88 11.88 -10.73 -25.16
C LEU A 88 13.03 -11.49 -24.51
N GLU A 89 13.88 -10.77 -23.80
CA GLU A 89 14.85 -11.33 -22.87
C GLU A 89 14.25 -11.26 -21.45
N ILE A 90 14.15 -12.43 -20.82
CA ILE A 90 13.76 -12.57 -19.43
C ILE A 90 15.01 -12.86 -18.61
N GLY A 91 15.34 -11.96 -17.68
CA GLY A 91 16.47 -12.11 -16.78
C GLY A 91 16.24 -13.18 -15.71
N LEU A 92 17.34 -13.59 -15.07
CA LEU A 92 17.30 -14.48 -13.91
C LEU A 92 16.42 -13.92 -12.79
N GLY A 93 15.80 -14.79 -12.00
CA GLY A 93 14.90 -14.37 -10.94
C GLY A 93 14.36 -15.51 -10.08
N LEU A 94 13.70 -15.12 -9.00
CA LEU A 94 12.94 -16.00 -8.11
C LEU A 94 11.55 -15.40 -7.93
N ALA A 95 10.53 -16.24 -8.11
CA ALA A 95 9.15 -15.93 -7.79
C ALA A 95 8.52 -17.07 -6.97
N LEU A 96 7.50 -16.73 -6.22
CA LEU A 96 6.65 -17.67 -5.49
C LEU A 96 5.26 -17.58 -6.08
N ASP A 97 4.67 -18.70 -6.47
CA ASP A 97 3.27 -18.73 -6.86
C ASP A 97 2.34 -18.84 -5.63
N VAL A 98 1.03 -18.77 -5.87
CA VAL A 98 0.01 -18.92 -4.81
C VAL A 98 0.07 -20.27 -4.10
N CYS A 99 0.76 -21.24 -4.71
CA CYS A 99 1.02 -22.57 -4.19
C CYS A 99 2.32 -22.65 -3.37
N GLY A 100 3.04 -21.55 -3.19
CA GLY A 100 4.32 -21.51 -2.48
C GLY A 100 5.44 -22.27 -3.19
N ARG A 101 5.27 -22.60 -4.48
CA ARG A 101 6.30 -23.23 -5.31
C ARG A 101 7.29 -22.17 -5.77
N GLU A 102 8.54 -22.58 -5.89
CA GLU A 102 9.66 -21.71 -6.23
C GLU A 102 9.85 -21.73 -7.74
N LEU A 103 9.58 -20.60 -8.40
CA LEU A 103 9.85 -20.40 -9.82
C LEU A 103 11.23 -19.78 -9.93
N VAL A 104 12.25 -20.64 -10.12
CA VAL A 104 13.65 -20.23 -10.16
C VAL A 104 14.14 -20.21 -11.60
N GLN A 105 14.52 -19.02 -12.08
CA GLN A 105 15.21 -18.85 -13.34
C GLN A 105 16.68 -18.52 -13.09
N VAL A 106 17.56 -19.47 -13.40
CA VAL A 106 19.00 -19.36 -13.13
C VAL A 106 19.80 -18.71 -14.26
N ARG A 107 19.21 -18.57 -15.45
CA ARG A 107 19.86 -18.00 -16.64
C ARG A 107 18.90 -17.10 -17.40
N PRO A 108 19.39 -16.01 -18.03
CA PRO A 108 18.59 -15.25 -18.97
C PRO A 108 18.08 -16.15 -20.09
N GLU A 109 16.84 -15.92 -20.51
CA GLU A 109 16.17 -16.69 -21.56
C GLU A 109 15.54 -15.74 -22.57
N THR A 110 15.82 -15.97 -23.85
CA THR A 110 15.19 -15.22 -24.93
C THR A 110 13.99 -15.99 -25.47
N ILE A 111 12.80 -15.41 -25.35
CA ILE A 111 11.54 -16.02 -25.77
C ILE A 111 10.93 -15.26 -26.95
N GLY A 112 10.40 -16.00 -27.93
CA GLY A 112 9.46 -15.51 -28.93
C GLY A 112 8.02 -15.88 -28.58
N VAL A 113 7.05 -15.41 -29.38
CA VAL A 113 5.62 -15.72 -29.16
C VAL A 113 5.33 -17.21 -29.31
N ASN A 114 6.13 -17.94 -30.09
CA ASN A 114 6.00 -19.40 -30.23
C ASN A 114 6.58 -20.19 -29.05
N ASP A 115 7.36 -19.54 -28.18
CA ASP A 115 7.98 -20.16 -27.01
C ASP A 115 7.08 -20.00 -25.75
N VAL A 116 5.90 -19.38 -25.90
CA VAL A 116 4.96 -19.11 -24.80
C VAL A 116 3.59 -19.72 -25.06
N THR A 117 2.92 -20.15 -24.00
CA THR A 117 1.55 -20.69 -24.09
C THR A 117 0.55 -19.55 -24.14
N LEU A 118 -0.29 -19.48 -25.18
CA LEU A 118 -1.35 -18.48 -25.26
C LEU A 118 -2.57 -18.94 -24.47
N LEU A 119 -3.13 -18.04 -23.67
CA LEU A 119 -4.31 -18.26 -22.84
C LEU A 119 -5.43 -17.27 -23.20
N ASP A 120 -6.66 -17.73 -23.20
CA ASP A 120 -7.84 -16.88 -23.25
C ASP A 120 -8.09 -16.16 -21.90
N ALA A 121 -9.11 -15.30 -21.85
CA ALA A 121 -9.47 -14.58 -20.63
C ALA A 121 -9.88 -15.50 -19.46
N LYS A 122 -10.28 -16.75 -19.74
CA LYS A 122 -10.67 -17.77 -18.75
C LYS A 122 -9.49 -18.68 -18.35
N GLY A 123 -8.31 -18.49 -18.94
CA GLY A 123 -7.13 -19.34 -18.69
C GLY A 123 -7.09 -20.63 -19.50
N ALA A 124 -7.95 -20.79 -20.52
CA ALA A 124 -7.88 -21.92 -21.44
C ALA A 124 -6.82 -21.69 -22.51
N VAL A 125 -6.10 -22.75 -22.88
CA VAL A 125 -5.06 -22.71 -23.92
C VAL A 125 -5.69 -22.48 -25.29
N ILE A 126 -5.11 -21.55 -26.06
CA ILE A 126 -5.52 -21.23 -27.43
C ILE A 126 -4.32 -21.37 -28.38
N ASP A 127 -4.57 -21.77 -29.63
CA ASP A 127 -3.48 -21.96 -30.61
C ASP A 127 -3.04 -20.67 -31.29
N ARG A 128 -3.92 -19.65 -31.31
CA ARG A 128 -3.69 -18.39 -32.01
C ARG A 128 -4.26 -17.20 -31.23
N PRO A 129 -3.60 -16.03 -31.27
CA PRO A 129 -4.17 -14.82 -30.70
C PRO A 129 -5.43 -14.41 -31.48
N PRO A 130 -6.53 -14.01 -30.81
CA PRO A 130 -7.76 -13.59 -31.47
C PRO A 130 -7.55 -12.45 -32.46
N GLU A 131 -8.37 -12.34 -33.50
CA GLU A 131 -8.31 -11.19 -34.41
C GLU A 131 -8.49 -9.86 -33.65
N GLY A 132 -7.71 -8.84 -34.04
CA GLY A 132 -7.70 -7.53 -33.38
C GLY A 132 -6.99 -7.51 -32.02
N SER A 133 -6.28 -8.58 -31.63
CA SER A 133 -5.47 -8.62 -30.40
C SER A 133 -3.98 -8.35 -30.59
N TYR A 134 -3.58 -7.91 -31.78
CA TYR A 134 -2.21 -7.61 -32.17
C TYR A 134 -2.20 -6.45 -33.18
N LEU A 135 -1.10 -5.72 -33.24
CA LEU A 135 -0.90 -4.61 -34.18
C LEU A 135 -0.65 -5.15 -35.60
N ALA A 136 -1.34 -4.60 -36.60
CA ALA A 136 -1.05 -4.93 -37.99
C ALA A 136 0.33 -4.41 -38.40
N ALA A 137 0.99 -5.09 -39.33
CA ALA A 137 2.31 -4.70 -39.81
C ALA A 137 2.27 -3.26 -40.38
N GLY A 138 3.09 -2.37 -39.84
CA GLY A 138 3.21 -0.97 -40.28
C GLY A 138 2.28 0.05 -39.59
N GLN A 139 1.42 -0.36 -38.65
CA GLN A 139 0.66 0.57 -37.80
C GLN A 139 1.46 0.96 -36.56
N THR A 140 1.97 2.19 -36.53
CA THR A 140 2.43 2.88 -35.32
C THR A 140 1.41 3.97 -35.00
N ASP A 141 0.25 3.63 -34.46
CA ASP A 141 -0.75 4.65 -34.13
C ASP A 141 -0.63 5.04 -32.64
N PRO A 142 -0.19 6.27 -32.32
CA PRO A 142 0.01 6.72 -30.95
C PRO A 142 -1.29 7.06 -30.20
N ASN A 143 -2.47 6.99 -30.83
CA ASN A 143 -3.68 7.62 -30.29
C ASN A 143 -4.93 6.72 -30.16
N GLN A 144 -4.79 5.40 -29.99
CA GLN A 144 -5.93 4.52 -29.70
C GLN A 144 -5.79 3.82 -28.35
N GLN A 145 -6.58 4.28 -27.39
CA GLN A 145 -6.74 3.76 -26.02
C GLN A 145 -7.43 2.38 -25.96
N GLU A 146 -7.81 1.78 -27.09
CA GLU A 146 -8.42 0.43 -27.17
C GLU A 146 -7.43 -0.64 -27.66
N GLN A 147 -6.13 -0.44 -27.45
CA GLN A 147 -5.13 -1.46 -27.77
C GLN A 147 -5.25 -2.64 -26.79
N SER A 148 -5.10 -3.87 -27.30
CA SER A 148 -5.11 -5.08 -26.50
C SER A 148 -3.73 -5.31 -25.86
N CYS A 149 -3.69 -5.34 -24.53
CA CYS A 149 -2.49 -5.72 -23.79
C CYS A 149 -2.49 -7.22 -23.48
N TRP A 150 -1.31 -7.79 -23.35
CA TRP A 150 -1.11 -9.18 -22.95
C TRP A 150 -0.32 -9.23 -21.66
N LEU A 151 -0.79 -10.03 -20.71
CA LEU A 151 -0.13 -10.30 -19.45
C LEU A 151 0.82 -11.49 -19.62
N LEU A 152 2.13 -11.23 -19.56
CA LEU A 152 3.17 -12.25 -19.49
C LEU A 152 3.26 -12.77 -18.06
N SER A 153 3.11 -14.08 -17.88
CA SER A 153 3.18 -14.73 -16.57
C SER A 153 4.18 -15.89 -16.59
N ALA A 154 4.90 -16.09 -15.48
CA ALA A 154 5.75 -17.25 -15.24
C ALA A 154 4.99 -18.33 -14.46
N HIS A 155 5.20 -19.59 -14.84
CA HIS A 155 4.50 -20.75 -14.30
C HIS A 155 5.50 -21.80 -13.83
N TYR A 156 5.18 -22.43 -12.71
CA TYR A 156 5.89 -23.61 -12.24
C TYR A 156 5.68 -24.79 -13.20
N ALA A 157 6.76 -25.49 -13.52
CA ALA A 157 6.72 -26.64 -14.40
C ALA A 157 7.68 -27.75 -13.94
N GLU A 158 7.32 -29.00 -14.21
CA GLU A 158 8.12 -30.19 -13.93
C GLU A 158 8.32 -30.99 -15.22
N ARG A 159 9.54 -31.47 -15.44
CA ARG A 159 9.87 -32.36 -16.56
C ARG A 159 10.61 -33.58 -16.07
N ASN A 160 10.15 -34.76 -16.48
CA ASN A 160 10.86 -36.00 -16.21
C ASN A 160 12.12 -36.12 -17.10
N VAL A 161 13.27 -36.44 -16.51
CA VAL A 161 14.59 -36.50 -17.17
C VAL A 161 15.26 -37.84 -16.85
N GLY A 162 16.05 -38.35 -17.81
CA GLY A 162 16.75 -39.62 -17.67
C GLY A 162 15.80 -40.82 -17.73
N PRO A 163 15.19 -41.12 -18.90
CA PRO A 163 14.28 -42.25 -19.02
C PRO A 163 15.04 -43.58 -18.83
N VAL A 164 14.48 -44.49 -18.03
CA VAL A 164 15.03 -45.82 -17.76
C VAL A 164 13.96 -46.87 -18.00
N THR A 165 14.34 -47.96 -18.66
CA THR A 165 13.46 -49.13 -18.81
C THR A 165 13.67 -50.06 -17.64
N VAL A 166 12.62 -50.29 -16.86
CA VAL A 166 12.63 -51.24 -15.74
C VAL A 166 11.88 -52.50 -16.18
N ALA A 167 12.58 -53.63 -16.15
CA ALA A 167 11.98 -54.95 -16.35
C ALA A 167 11.54 -55.51 -14.99
N ASP A 168 10.22 -55.62 -14.79
CA ASP A 168 9.66 -56.27 -13.61
C ASP A 168 9.56 -57.80 -13.85
N PRO A 169 9.85 -58.67 -12.88
CA PRO A 169 9.57 -60.11 -12.96
C PRO A 169 8.14 -60.45 -13.40
N CYS A 170 7.18 -59.53 -13.29
CA CYS A 170 5.83 -59.66 -13.83
C CYS A 170 5.70 -59.44 -15.37
N SER A 171 6.80 -59.35 -16.12
CA SER A 171 6.87 -59.44 -17.60
C SER A 171 6.39 -58.24 -18.44
N CYS A 172 6.27 -57.04 -17.86
CA CYS A 172 6.08 -55.82 -18.65
C CYS A 172 7.30 -54.90 -18.47
N GLU A 173 7.96 -54.55 -19.56
CA GLU A 173 8.89 -53.41 -19.58
C GLU A 173 8.07 -52.14 -19.33
N ARG A 174 8.45 -51.38 -18.30
CA ARG A 174 7.89 -50.06 -18.05
C ARG A 174 8.98 -49.00 -18.14
N ARG A 175 8.60 -47.83 -18.64
CA ARG A 175 9.47 -46.66 -18.71
C ARG A 175 9.28 -45.84 -17.44
N GLU A 176 10.37 -45.66 -16.72
CA GLU A 176 10.49 -44.83 -15.53
C GLU A 176 11.47 -43.68 -15.83
N TRP A 177 11.67 -42.79 -14.87
CA TRP A 177 12.60 -41.68 -14.99
C TRP A 177 13.49 -41.55 -13.75
N GLU A 178 14.76 -41.21 -13.96
CA GLU A 178 15.73 -41.04 -12.88
C GLU A 178 15.47 -39.78 -12.07
N GLN A 179 14.98 -38.71 -12.72
CA GLN A 179 14.94 -37.38 -12.13
C GLN A 179 13.71 -36.57 -12.57
N ILE A 180 13.29 -35.65 -11.72
CA ILE A 180 12.35 -34.57 -12.05
C ILE A 180 13.15 -33.27 -12.09
N CYS A 181 13.06 -32.54 -13.20
CA CYS A 181 13.63 -31.22 -13.37
C CYS A 181 12.53 -30.19 -13.16
N GLU A 182 12.62 -29.43 -12.07
CA GLU A 182 11.81 -28.23 -11.85
C GLU A 182 12.28 -27.11 -12.80
N THR A 183 11.35 -26.42 -13.45
CA THR A 183 11.61 -25.40 -14.46
C THR A 183 10.49 -24.36 -14.50
N VAL A 184 10.64 -23.37 -15.36
CA VAL A 184 9.69 -22.26 -15.53
C VAL A 184 9.19 -22.25 -16.97
N ARG A 185 7.91 -21.97 -17.14
CA ARG A 185 7.28 -21.75 -18.46
C ARG A 185 6.51 -20.46 -18.45
N TYR A 186 6.34 -19.85 -19.63
CA TYR A 186 5.65 -18.57 -19.74
C TYR A 186 4.34 -18.70 -20.50
N SER A 187 3.38 -17.88 -20.10
CA SER A 187 2.13 -17.74 -20.82
C SER A 187 1.81 -16.29 -21.13
N LEU A 188 0.94 -16.09 -22.11
CA LEU A 188 0.35 -14.79 -22.43
C LEU A 188 -1.17 -14.88 -22.30
N ARG A 189 -1.74 -14.01 -21.47
CA ARG A 189 -3.20 -13.87 -21.34
C ARG A 189 -3.64 -12.47 -21.77
N ARG A 190 -4.66 -12.38 -22.62
CA ARG A 190 -5.21 -11.08 -23.03
C ARG A 190 -5.87 -10.36 -21.85
N ILE A 191 -5.55 -9.08 -21.67
CA ILE A 191 -6.14 -8.20 -20.65
C ILE A 191 -6.44 -6.81 -21.23
N ALA A 192 -7.26 -6.03 -20.53
CA ALA A 192 -7.40 -4.61 -20.81
C ALA A 192 -6.10 -3.89 -20.45
N CYS A 193 -5.66 -2.91 -21.24
CA CYS A 193 -4.44 -2.16 -20.91
C CYS A 193 -4.57 -1.33 -19.63
N SER A 194 -5.78 -0.91 -19.24
CA SER A 194 -5.99 -0.24 -17.94
C SER A 194 -5.60 -1.13 -16.77
N ALA A 195 -5.91 -2.43 -16.86
CA ALA A 195 -5.62 -3.42 -15.83
C ALA A 195 -4.10 -3.71 -15.66
N CYS A 196 -3.25 -3.28 -16.59
CA CYS A 196 -1.80 -3.40 -16.43
C CYS A 196 -1.24 -2.49 -15.34
N CYS A 197 -1.84 -1.32 -15.17
CA CYS A 197 -1.38 -0.29 -14.25
C CYS A 197 -2.27 -0.18 -13.00
N GLU A 198 -3.31 -1.01 -12.90
CA GLU A 198 -4.16 -1.02 -11.72
C GLU A 198 -3.36 -1.51 -10.52
N PRO A 199 -3.27 -0.71 -9.44
CA PRO A 199 -2.61 -1.17 -8.23
C PRO A 199 -3.34 -2.43 -7.74
N HIS A 200 -2.57 -3.48 -7.42
CA HIS A 200 -3.12 -4.70 -6.84
C HIS A 200 -3.98 -4.33 -5.63
N ALA A 201 -5.25 -4.74 -5.65
CA ALA A 201 -6.15 -4.55 -4.53
C ALA A 201 -5.49 -5.09 -3.26
N CYS A 202 -5.56 -4.32 -2.17
CA CYS A 202 -5.09 -4.81 -0.89
C CYS A 202 -5.93 -6.04 -0.51
N GLU A 203 -5.33 -7.21 -0.42
CA GLU A 203 -6.02 -8.45 0.00
C GLU A 203 -6.49 -8.41 1.46
N LEU A 204 -6.09 -7.36 2.20
CA LEU A 204 -6.68 -7.00 3.48
C LEU A 204 -7.98 -6.23 3.20
N GLU A 205 -9.07 -6.95 2.94
CA GLU A 205 -10.42 -6.40 3.09
C GLU A 205 -10.67 -6.19 4.58
N CYS A 206 -10.25 -5.06 5.13
CA CYS A 206 -10.69 -4.67 6.47
C CYS A 206 -11.93 -3.78 6.37
N ASP A 207 -12.96 -4.14 7.13
CA ASP A 207 -14.12 -3.26 7.44
C ASP A 207 -13.70 -1.96 8.17
N CYS A 208 -12.42 -1.84 8.52
CA CYS A 208 -11.81 -0.63 9.07
C CYS A 208 -11.46 0.42 8.01
N ALA A 209 -11.26 -0.02 6.77
CA ALA A 209 -10.99 0.81 5.59
C ALA A 209 -12.25 0.92 4.73
N THR A 210 -13.14 -0.08 4.74
CA THR A 210 -14.45 -0.07 4.06
C THR A 210 -15.62 0.26 4.99
N GLY A 211 -15.35 0.84 6.17
CA GLY A 211 -16.39 1.59 6.88
C GLY A 211 -16.96 2.66 5.94
N PRO A 212 -18.26 3.01 6.04
CA PRO A 212 -18.99 3.82 5.05
C PRO A 212 -18.36 5.18 4.68
N CYS A 213 -17.29 5.63 5.35
CA CYS A 213 -16.51 6.81 4.98
C CYS A 213 -15.72 6.68 3.66
N CYS A 214 -15.18 5.50 3.30
CA CYS A 214 -14.31 5.37 2.11
C CYS A 214 -15.11 5.05 0.84
N GLU A 215 -16.11 4.17 0.93
CA GLU A 215 -17.00 3.88 -0.19
C GLU A 215 -17.90 5.08 -0.55
N GLN A 216 -18.29 5.90 0.44
CA GLN A 216 -19.04 7.12 0.17
C GLN A 216 -18.17 8.21 -0.46
N GLN A 217 -16.85 8.26 -0.21
CA GLN A 217 -15.97 9.19 -0.92
C GLN A 217 -15.72 8.78 -2.37
N ALA A 218 -15.49 7.49 -2.65
CA ALA A 218 -15.37 7.00 -4.03
C ALA A 218 -16.68 7.19 -4.82
N ALA A 219 -17.84 6.97 -4.17
CA ALA A 219 -19.16 7.21 -4.77
C ALA A 219 -19.52 8.71 -4.87
N GLN A 220 -19.00 9.59 -3.99
CA GLN A 220 -19.20 11.04 -4.07
C GLN A 220 -18.27 11.72 -5.07
N GLU A 221 -17.08 11.18 -5.31
CA GLU A 221 -16.17 11.63 -6.36
C GLU A 221 -16.69 11.21 -7.75
N ALA A 222 -17.28 10.02 -7.88
CA ALA A 222 -17.96 9.59 -9.11
C ALA A 222 -19.30 10.31 -9.39
N LYS A 223 -19.93 10.91 -8.37
CA LYS A 223 -21.19 11.67 -8.49
C LYS A 223 -21.01 13.18 -8.57
N ARG A 224 -19.79 13.70 -8.51
CA ARG A 224 -19.52 15.14 -8.56
C ARG A 224 -19.54 15.75 -9.97
N ASP A 225 -19.78 14.93 -11.00
CA ASP A 225 -19.99 15.38 -12.38
C ASP A 225 -21.46 15.46 -12.82
N ASP A 226 -22.45 15.19 -11.95
CA ASP A 226 -23.85 15.31 -12.35
C ASP A 226 -24.79 15.80 -11.22
N CYS A 227 -25.13 17.07 -11.35
CA CYS A 227 -26.37 17.78 -10.96
C CYS A 227 -27.03 17.64 -9.57
N ASP A 228 -27.29 18.83 -9.00
CA ASP A 228 -28.40 19.22 -8.11
C ASP A 228 -29.72 18.44 -8.32
N LYS A 229 -30.30 17.91 -7.23
CA LYS A 229 -31.63 18.29 -6.67
C LYS A 229 -32.18 17.32 -5.60
N ASP A 230 -32.68 17.96 -4.54
CA ASP A 230 -33.85 17.67 -3.69
C ASP A 230 -33.90 16.51 -2.65
N ALA A 231 -34.55 16.91 -1.55
CA ALA A 231 -34.70 16.32 -0.22
C ALA A 231 -35.53 15.02 -0.13
N GLY A 232 -35.28 14.27 0.96
CA GLY A 232 -36.17 13.21 1.46
C GLY A 232 -35.76 12.72 2.84
N VAL A 233 -36.72 12.55 3.75
CA VAL A 233 -36.61 12.54 5.21
C VAL A 233 -36.94 11.13 5.80
N LEU A 234 -36.25 10.79 6.91
CA LEU A 234 -36.54 9.78 7.98
C LEU A 234 -36.51 8.28 7.67
N ALA A 235 -35.68 7.54 8.43
CA ALA A 235 -36.15 6.70 9.55
C ALA A 235 -34.97 6.16 10.40
N ALA A 236 -35.18 6.18 11.72
CA ALA A 236 -34.25 5.76 12.75
C ALA A 236 -34.38 4.26 13.04
N GLU A 237 -33.26 3.58 13.29
CA GLU A 237 -33.26 2.37 14.13
C GLU A 237 -32.17 2.44 15.20
N THR A 238 -32.67 2.39 16.43
CA THR A 238 -32.00 2.23 17.72
C THR A 238 -31.20 0.93 17.78
N ARG A 239 -29.88 1.03 17.99
CA ARG A 239 -29.12 -0.01 18.71
C ARG A 239 -28.21 0.60 19.75
N ALA A 240 -28.50 0.25 20.99
CA ALA A 240 -27.81 0.68 22.19
C ALA A 240 -26.63 -0.24 22.53
N ALA A 241 -25.69 0.39 23.23
CA ALA A 241 -24.88 -0.13 24.34
C ALA A 241 -23.75 -1.12 24.03
N GLY A 242 -22.53 -0.61 24.18
CA GLY A 242 -21.37 -1.39 24.60
C GLY A 242 -20.52 -1.95 23.48
N SER A 243 -19.96 -1.09 22.62
CA SER A 243 -18.88 -1.55 21.74
C SER A 243 -17.63 -1.79 22.61
N PRO A 244 -17.14 -3.04 22.75
CA PRO A 244 -15.87 -3.29 23.41
C PRO A 244 -14.79 -2.53 22.63
N VAL A 245 -13.84 -1.94 23.36
CA VAL A 245 -12.67 -1.24 22.80
C VAL A 245 -12.10 -2.03 21.63
N ARG A 246 -12.39 -1.61 20.39
CA ARG A 246 -11.84 -2.22 19.19
C ARG A 246 -10.38 -1.81 19.13
N ARG A 247 -9.48 -2.73 19.42
CA ARG A 247 -8.04 -2.53 19.21
C ARG A 247 -7.82 -2.44 17.70
N GLY A 248 -7.62 -1.24 17.17
CA GLY A 248 -7.36 -1.02 15.75
C GLY A 248 -6.12 -1.76 15.24
N GLY A 249 -6.04 -1.91 13.91
CA GLY A 249 -4.97 -2.58 13.16
C GLY A 249 -4.87 -4.10 13.41
N CYS A 250 -4.70 -4.51 14.66
CA CYS A 250 -4.55 -5.89 15.09
C CYS A 250 -5.80 -6.75 14.85
N GLN A 251 -7.01 -6.18 14.95
CA GLN A 251 -8.23 -6.95 14.67
C GLN A 251 -8.34 -7.29 13.18
N CYS A 252 -8.01 -6.36 12.29
CA CYS A 252 -8.05 -6.57 10.83
C CYS A 252 -7.00 -7.57 10.39
N LEU A 253 -5.78 -7.46 10.94
CA LEU A 253 -4.74 -8.45 10.75
C LEU A 253 -5.19 -9.82 11.30
N CYS A 254 -5.82 -9.85 12.47
CA CYS A 254 -6.34 -11.09 13.04
C CYS A 254 -7.46 -11.71 12.19
N GLU A 255 -8.40 -10.90 11.70
CA GLU A 255 -9.51 -11.33 10.84
C GLU A 255 -8.97 -11.84 9.50
N HIS A 256 -8.06 -11.10 8.86
CA HIS A 256 -7.39 -11.53 7.64
C HIS A 256 -6.61 -12.83 7.84
N LEU A 257 -5.75 -12.91 8.87
CA LEU A 257 -4.99 -14.13 9.16
C LEU A 257 -5.90 -15.32 9.52
N SER A 258 -7.08 -15.07 10.09
CA SER A 258 -8.06 -16.11 10.41
C SER A 258 -8.90 -16.52 9.20
N ALA A 259 -9.06 -15.63 8.21
CA ALA A 259 -9.80 -15.86 6.97
C ALA A 259 -8.90 -16.37 5.83
N LEU A 260 -7.57 -16.31 5.97
CA LEU A 260 -6.62 -16.86 4.99
C LEU A 260 -6.89 -18.35 4.78
N SER A 261 -7.52 -18.68 3.65
CA SER A 261 -7.63 -20.04 3.18
C SER A 261 -6.40 -20.41 2.35
N MET A 262 -5.80 -21.58 2.62
CA MET A 262 -4.79 -22.13 1.74
C MET A 262 -5.43 -22.41 0.37
N SER A 263 -4.82 -21.89 -0.70
CA SER A 263 -5.31 -22.15 -2.05
C SER A 263 -5.11 -23.62 -2.40
N GLU A 264 -6.13 -24.26 -2.96
CA GLU A 264 -6.00 -25.62 -3.49
C GLU A 264 -5.15 -25.59 -4.76
N CYS A 265 -3.99 -26.23 -4.68
CA CYS A 265 -3.09 -26.34 -5.82
C CYS A 265 -3.54 -27.49 -6.73
N GLY A 266 -3.95 -27.14 -7.95
CA GLY A 266 -4.33 -28.10 -8.97
C GLY A 266 -3.16 -29.00 -9.39
N ARG A 267 -3.48 -30.14 -10.00
CA ARG A 267 -2.47 -30.99 -10.65
C ARG A 267 -1.85 -30.25 -11.84
N LEU A 268 -0.57 -30.50 -12.08
CA LEU A 268 0.13 -30.01 -13.26
C LEU A 268 -0.56 -30.55 -14.52
N ARG A 269 -0.83 -29.67 -15.48
CA ARG A 269 -1.38 -30.04 -16.78
C ARG A 269 -0.23 -30.46 -17.69
N GLU A 270 -0.33 -31.63 -18.29
CA GLU A 270 0.65 -32.11 -19.25
C GLU A 270 0.51 -31.35 -20.57
N VAL A 271 1.64 -30.83 -21.06
CA VAL A 271 1.77 -30.13 -22.33
C VAL A 271 2.89 -30.80 -23.11
N ASP A 272 2.62 -31.18 -24.36
CA ASP A 272 3.61 -31.79 -25.24
C ASP A 272 4.57 -30.74 -25.78
N GLU A 273 5.85 -30.84 -25.39
CA GLU A 273 6.94 -30.05 -25.97
C GLU A 273 7.80 -30.93 -26.89
N PRO A 274 8.60 -30.34 -27.80
CA PRO A 274 9.54 -31.09 -28.65
C PRO A 274 10.52 -31.98 -27.87
N CYS A 275 10.77 -31.65 -26.60
CA CYS A 275 11.67 -32.39 -25.71
C CYS A 275 10.96 -33.45 -24.85
N GLY A 276 9.65 -33.64 -25.01
CA GLY A 276 8.80 -34.53 -24.23
C GLY A 276 7.72 -33.79 -23.44
N PRO A 277 6.81 -34.52 -22.79
CA PRO A 277 5.75 -33.91 -21.99
C PRO A 277 6.31 -33.16 -20.78
N VAL A 278 5.73 -32.00 -20.51
CA VAL A 278 6.04 -31.14 -19.36
C VAL A 278 4.76 -30.90 -18.58
N GLY A 279 4.78 -31.12 -17.27
CA GLY A 279 3.67 -30.75 -16.40
C GLY A 279 3.77 -29.27 -16.02
N ILE A 280 2.78 -28.46 -16.37
CA ILE A 280 2.77 -27.00 -16.11
C ILE A 280 1.53 -26.64 -15.29
N ASP A 281 1.68 -25.76 -14.30
CA ASP A 281 0.53 -25.12 -13.64
C ASP A 281 0.17 -23.79 -14.28
N LEU A 282 -0.76 -23.84 -15.23
CA LEU A 282 -1.25 -22.65 -15.95
C LEU A 282 -2.24 -21.80 -15.12
N CYS A 283 -2.79 -22.33 -14.03
CA CYS A 283 -3.78 -21.63 -13.21
C CYS A 283 -3.12 -20.63 -12.25
N ASN A 284 -1.90 -20.96 -11.80
CA ASN A 284 -1.22 -20.27 -10.71
C ASN A 284 0.03 -19.50 -11.19
N GLY A 285 -0.10 -18.78 -12.32
CA GLY A 285 1.00 -17.99 -12.89
C GLY A 285 1.31 -16.71 -12.12
N VAL A 286 2.59 -16.37 -12.02
CA VAL A 286 3.06 -15.10 -11.46
C VAL A 286 3.24 -14.08 -12.58
N ALA A 287 2.48 -12.99 -12.53
CA ALA A 287 2.55 -11.91 -13.49
C ALA A 287 3.93 -11.23 -13.50
N LEU A 288 4.55 -11.12 -14.68
CA LEU A 288 5.88 -10.54 -14.87
C LEU A 288 5.86 -9.19 -15.58
N ALA A 289 5.06 -9.05 -16.64
CA ALA A 289 5.03 -7.84 -17.46
C ALA A 289 3.77 -7.76 -18.31
N CYS A 290 3.40 -6.56 -18.70
CA CYS A 290 2.46 -6.31 -19.78
C CYS A 290 3.22 -6.07 -21.07
N VAL A 291 2.78 -6.73 -22.14
CA VAL A 291 3.42 -6.69 -23.45
C VAL A 291 2.38 -6.50 -24.54
N ARG A 292 2.83 -6.06 -25.72
CA ARG A 292 2.02 -5.98 -26.93
C ARG A 292 2.54 -6.93 -27.98
N LEU A 293 1.62 -7.42 -28.80
CA LEU A 293 1.93 -8.27 -29.95
C LEU A 293 1.76 -7.47 -31.24
N LYS A 294 2.61 -7.75 -32.23
CA LYS A 294 2.52 -7.23 -33.58
C LYS A 294 2.61 -8.36 -34.60
N ALA A 295 1.99 -8.19 -35.76
CA ALA A 295 2.16 -9.08 -36.90
C ALA A 295 3.60 -8.94 -37.44
N GLY A 296 4.26 -10.06 -37.67
CA GLY A 296 5.57 -10.16 -38.29
C GLY A 296 5.49 -10.45 -39.80
N ASP A 297 6.65 -10.42 -40.47
CA ASP A 297 6.77 -10.44 -41.93
C ASP A 297 6.39 -11.78 -42.61
N CYS A 298 6.16 -12.86 -41.85
CA CYS A 298 5.93 -14.23 -42.35
C CYS A 298 4.72 -14.93 -41.70
N ASP A 299 3.59 -14.25 -41.50
CA ASP A 299 2.38 -14.76 -40.81
C ASP A 299 2.60 -15.19 -39.34
N GLY A 300 3.75 -14.82 -38.74
CA GLY A 300 4.07 -15.07 -37.34
C GLY A 300 3.88 -13.83 -36.47
N TRP A 301 3.65 -14.03 -35.17
CA TRP A 301 3.53 -12.93 -34.21
C TRP A 301 4.86 -12.62 -33.54
N GLN A 302 5.09 -11.35 -33.25
CA GLN A 302 6.29 -10.85 -32.57
C GLN A 302 5.89 -9.97 -31.39
N PHE A 303 6.77 -9.90 -30.40
CA PHE A 303 6.64 -8.90 -29.35
C PHE A 303 6.93 -7.50 -29.89
N ASP A 304 6.14 -6.54 -29.44
CA ASP A 304 6.40 -5.12 -29.66
C ASP A 304 7.55 -4.62 -28.76
N THR A 305 8.06 -3.41 -29.02
CA THR A 305 9.06 -2.76 -28.17
C THR A 305 8.50 -2.24 -26.85
N TRP A 306 7.17 -2.12 -26.73
CA TRP A 306 6.53 -1.71 -25.49
C TRP A 306 6.45 -2.88 -24.51
N VAL A 307 7.05 -2.69 -23.34
CA VAL A 307 7.02 -3.60 -22.21
C VAL A 307 6.82 -2.77 -20.95
N ASP A 308 5.76 -3.04 -20.21
CA ASP A 308 5.59 -2.55 -18.84
C ASP A 308 5.87 -3.70 -17.87
N ASP A 309 7.08 -3.70 -17.34
CA ASP A 309 7.56 -4.72 -16.43
C ASP A 309 7.30 -4.38 -14.96
N CYS A 310 6.74 -3.20 -14.66
CA CYS A 310 6.52 -2.76 -13.28
C CYS A 310 5.05 -2.84 -12.87
N GLY A 311 4.13 -2.44 -13.75
CA GLY A 311 2.69 -2.37 -13.46
C GLY A 311 2.10 -3.67 -12.89
N PRO A 312 2.17 -4.80 -13.62
CA PRO A 312 1.48 -6.02 -13.19
C PRO A 312 2.24 -6.82 -12.13
N ARG A 313 3.50 -6.48 -11.81
CA ARG A 313 4.32 -7.27 -10.89
C ARG A 313 3.84 -7.11 -9.45
N ARG A 314 3.26 -8.18 -8.93
CA ARG A 314 3.16 -8.36 -7.48
C ARG A 314 4.54 -8.74 -6.94
N LEU A 315 5.06 -7.99 -5.97
CA LEU A 315 6.29 -8.35 -5.27
C LEU A 315 5.94 -9.17 -4.02
N VAL A 316 6.70 -10.24 -3.76
CA VAL A 316 6.60 -10.99 -2.50
C VAL A 316 6.91 -10.03 -1.37
N LYS A 317 5.93 -9.82 -0.49
CA LYS A 317 6.10 -8.97 0.68
C LYS A 317 7.11 -9.66 1.59
N ARG A 318 8.26 -9.03 1.82
CA ARG A 318 9.35 -9.62 2.61
C ARG A 318 9.05 -9.77 4.11
N ASN A 319 7.80 -9.55 4.55
CA ASN A 319 7.19 -9.84 5.85
C ASN A 319 6.05 -8.81 6.05
N ASP A 320 4.79 -9.24 6.15
CA ASP A 320 3.64 -8.34 6.34
C ASP A 320 3.74 -7.49 7.62
N LEU A 321 4.32 -8.02 8.71
CA LEU A 321 4.59 -7.22 9.92
C LEU A 321 5.57 -6.09 9.66
N LEU A 322 6.52 -6.26 8.74
CA LEU A 322 7.49 -5.23 8.36
C LEU A 322 6.90 -4.28 7.33
N PHE A 323 6.03 -4.76 6.43
CA PHE A 323 5.36 -3.93 5.44
C PHE A 323 4.23 -3.09 6.03
N ASP A 324 3.49 -3.56 7.03
CA ASP A 324 2.53 -2.74 7.78
C ASP A 324 3.23 -1.70 8.66
N LEU A 325 4.48 -1.97 9.08
CA LEU A 325 5.35 -0.99 9.76
C LEU A 325 6.05 -0.02 8.79
N ILE A 326 6.25 -0.38 7.52
CA ILE A 326 6.99 0.44 6.53
C ILE A 326 6.04 1.19 5.58
N ARG A 327 4.86 0.64 5.28
CA ARG A 327 3.80 1.30 4.51
C ARG A 327 2.78 1.85 5.48
N GLY A 328 3.03 3.05 5.99
CA GLY A 328 2.02 3.91 6.61
C GLY A 328 0.95 4.38 5.63
N CYS A 329 0.43 3.50 4.78
CA CYS A 329 -0.57 3.77 3.76
C CYS A 329 -1.94 4.09 4.37
N ASP A 330 -2.20 3.65 5.61
CA ASP A 330 -3.48 3.91 6.29
C ASP A 330 -3.39 4.80 7.53
N LEU A 331 -2.19 5.32 7.85
CA LEU A 331 -2.04 6.24 8.97
C LEU A 331 -2.76 7.56 8.68
N THR A 332 -3.52 8.02 9.66
CA THR A 332 -4.05 9.37 9.64
C THR A 332 -2.90 10.36 9.71
N ARG A 333 -2.89 11.34 8.81
CA ARG A 333 -1.84 12.36 8.64
C ARG A 333 -2.48 13.74 8.76
N ILE A 334 -1.66 14.76 8.94
CA ILE A 334 -2.08 16.13 8.70
C ILE A 334 -2.10 16.32 7.18
N SER A 335 -3.28 16.45 6.60
CA SER A 335 -3.47 16.61 5.15
C SER A 335 -3.33 18.06 4.69
N ALA A 336 -3.64 19.02 5.56
CA ALA A 336 -3.48 20.43 5.28
C ALA A 336 -3.33 21.25 6.57
N ILE A 337 -2.68 22.41 6.45
CA ILE A 337 -2.55 23.42 7.51
C ILE A 337 -2.83 24.82 6.96
N GLY A 338 -3.50 25.66 7.74
CA GLY A 338 -3.93 26.99 7.27
C GLY A 338 -2.81 28.00 7.09
N TRP A 339 -1.67 27.80 7.77
CA TRP A 339 -0.44 28.58 7.60
C TRP A 339 0.57 27.90 6.65
N GLY A 340 0.14 26.89 5.89
CA GLY A 340 0.99 26.19 4.92
C GLY A 340 1.81 27.10 3.99
N PRO A 341 1.22 28.18 3.41
CA PRO A 341 1.98 29.12 2.57
C PRO A 341 3.13 29.84 3.27
N TRP A 342 3.13 29.88 4.61
CA TRP A 342 4.18 30.53 5.39
C TRP A 342 5.25 29.55 5.87
N HIS A 343 4.94 28.25 5.87
CA HIS A 343 5.84 27.20 6.38
C HIS A 343 7.23 27.28 5.72
N ARG A 344 8.24 27.59 6.54
CA ARG A 344 9.65 27.73 6.13
C ARG A 344 9.84 28.70 4.96
N CYS A 345 8.95 29.68 4.82
CA CYS A 345 9.09 30.73 3.81
C CYS A 345 10.38 31.53 4.07
N LYS A 346 11.15 31.76 3.00
CA LYS A 346 12.38 32.58 3.06
C LYS A 346 12.06 34.07 3.17
N GLU A 347 10.93 34.48 2.61
CA GLU A 347 10.47 35.87 2.66
C GLU A 347 9.82 36.16 4.01
N LEU A 348 9.98 37.39 4.49
CA LEU A 348 9.35 37.84 5.71
C LEU A 348 7.85 38.03 5.46
N ILE A 349 7.02 37.49 6.34
CA ILE A 349 5.58 37.68 6.29
C ILE A 349 5.27 39.11 6.75
N LYS A 350 4.55 39.85 5.90
CA LYS A 350 4.15 41.22 6.22
C LYS A 350 3.35 41.26 7.51
N TRP A 351 3.68 42.21 8.39
CA TRP A 351 3.00 42.37 9.67
C TRP A 351 1.47 42.46 9.54
N THR A 352 0.99 43.19 8.52
CA THR A 352 -0.46 43.37 8.27
C THR A 352 -1.16 42.07 7.85
N GLU A 353 -0.44 41.14 7.24
CA GLU A 353 -0.96 39.82 6.90
C GLU A 353 -0.94 38.90 8.12
N PHE A 354 0.17 38.92 8.87
CA PHE A 354 0.31 38.19 10.12
C PHE A 354 -0.74 38.58 11.16
N SER A 355 -0.97 39.87 11.40
CA SER A 355 -1.97 40.32 12.39
C SER A 355 -3.39 39.87 12.02
N LYS A 356 -3.75 39.91 10.73
CA LYS A 356 -5.06 39.44 10.22
C LYS A 356 -5.27 37.93 10.38
N SER A 357 -4.21 37.16 10.55
CA SER A 357 -4.30 35.69 10.73
C SER A 357 -4.91 35.25 12.06
N PHE A 358 -4.95 36.17 13.03
CA PHE A 358 -5.67 36.00 14.29
C PHE A 358 -7.15 36.37 14.19
N GLY A 359 -7.68 36.67 12.99
CA GLY A 359 -9.09 37.01 12.80
C GLY A 359 -9.41 38.49 13.07
N THR A 360 -10.70 38.82 13.06
CA THR A 360 -11.20 40.15 13.44
C THR A 360 -11.29 40.25 14.96
N GLU A 361 -10.86 41.38 15.52
CA GLU A 361 -10.86 41.62 16.97
C GLU A 361 -12.27 41.35 17.55
N THR A 362 -12.36 40.31 18.37
CA THR A 362 -13.50 40.12 19.25
C THR A 362 -13.37 41.07 20.44
N PRO A 363 -14.49 41.57 21.01
CA PRO A 363 -14.44 42.36 22.24
C PRO A 363 -13.59 41.66 23.31
N VAL A 364 -12.72 42.39 24.00
CA VAL A 364 -11.79 41.84 25.01
C VAL A 364 -12.53 40.98 26.03
N ASP A 365 -13.75 41.37 26.38
CA ASP A 365 -14.63 40.68 27.32
C ASP A 365 -15.03 39.25 26.90
N SER A 366 -14.81 38.85 25.63
CA SER A 366 -15.10 37.49 25.17
C SER A 366 -14.16 36.44 25.78
N GLY A 367 -12.95 36.85 26.17
CA GLY A 367 -11.84 35.96 26.55
C GLY A 367 -11.38 35.01 25.44
N ARG A 368 -11.99 35.02 24.25
CA ARG A 368 -11.82 34.02 23.19
C ARG A 368 -11.68 34.69 21.83
N ASN A 369 -10.64 34.32 21.09
CA ASN A 369 -10.41 34.81 19.74
C ASN A 369 -10.02 33.65 18.78
N PRO A 370 -10.99 33.11 18.01
CA PRO A 370 -10.75 32.07 17.01
C PRO A 370 -9.84 32.58 15.90
N THR A 371 -8.81 31.82 15.56
CA THR A 371 -7.85 32.23 14.54
C THR A 371 -8.35 31.93 13.12
N SER A 372 -7.94 32.72 12.13
CA SER A 372 -8.38 32.54 10.74
C SER A 372 -7.45 31.63 9.92
N LYS A 373 -6.16 31.56 10.28
CA LYS A 373 -5.17 30.70 9.58
C LYS A 373 -4.59 29.57 10.43
N TYR A 374 -4.75 29.56 11.75
CA TYR A 374 -4.13 28.52 12.58
C TYR A 374 -5.07 27.33 12.78
N TRP A 375 -5.23 26.56 11.71
CA TRP A 375 -6.00 25.32 11.71
C TRP A 375 -5.21 24.17 11.08
N VAL A 376 -5.56 22.95 11.47
CA VAL A 376 -5.00 21.68 11.00
C VAL A 376 -6.14 20.79 10.52
N GLU A 377 -6.00 20.21 9.34
CA GLU A 377 -6.94 19.24 8.78
C GLU A 377 -6.29 17.86 8.69
N PHE A 378 -7.05 16.84 9.04
CA PHE A 378 -6.57 15.45 9.08
C PHE A 378 -7.02 14.69 7.84
N SER A 379 -6.18 13.80 7.31
CA SER A 379 -6.52 12.96 6.15
C SER A 379 -7.71 12.05 6.43
N ARG A 380 -7.87 11.58 7.67
CA ARG A 380 -9.02 10.82 8.18
C ARG A 380 -9.56 11.47 9.46
N PRO A 381 -10.84 11.26 9.81
CA PRO A 381 -11.40 11.79 11.06
C PRO A 381 -10.64 11.31 12.30
N VAL A 382 -10.45 12.21 13.25
CA VAL A 382 -9.82 11.91 14.56
C VAL A 382 -10.81 12.06 15.69
N ARG A 383 -10.51 11.46 16.84
CA ARG A 383 -11.38 11.47 18.01
C ARG A 383 -11.39 12.84 18.67
N LYS A 384 -12.58 13.43 18.80
CA LYS A 384 -12.80 14.77 19.37
C LYS A 384 -12.23 14.91 20.78
N ASP A 385 -12.35 13.87 21.61
CA ASP A 385 -11.86 13.86 22.99
C ASP A 385 -10.33 13.85 23.11
N THR A 386 -9.62 13.54 22.02
CA THR A 386 -8.16 13.51 21.98
C THR A 386 -7.54 14.79 21.41
N VAL A 387 -8.32 15.61 20.69
CA VAL A 387 -7.86 16.90 20.16
C VAL A 387 -7.97 17.96 21.25
N ARG A 388 -6.88 18.11 22.01
CA ARG A 388 -6.80 19.00 23.18
C ARG A 388 -5.76 20.10 22.98
N THR A 389 -5.76 21.11 23.85
CA THR A 389 -4.85 22.27 23.75
C THR A 389 -3.37 21.90 23.89
N ASP A 390 -3.05 20.83 24.63
CA ASP A 390 -1.70 20.27 24.79
C ASP A 390 -1.15 19.55 23.54
N CYS A 391 -2.02 19.27 22.57
CA CYS A 391 -1.61 18.78 21.24
C CYS A 391 -0.93 19.86 20.40
N PHE A 392 -1.10 21.13 20.75
CA PHE A 392 -0.63 22.27 19.97
C PHE A 392 0.28 23.17 20.80
N SER A 393 1.31 23.71 20.15
CA SER A 393 2.15 24.77 20.73
C SER A 393 2.41 25.82 19.68
N MET A 394 2.35 27.09 20.08
CA MET A 394 2.78 28.20 19.24
C MET A 394 3.69 29.11 20.07
N THR A 395 4.87 29.37 19.53
CA THR A 395 5.96 30.08 20.20
C THR A 395 6.40 31.25 19.32
N ILE A 396 6.65 32.39 19.94
CA ILE A 396 7.12 33.61 19.30
C ILE A 396 8.49 33.92 19.88
N ILE A 397 9.48 34.08 19.01
CA ILE A 397 10.87 34.37 19.38
C ILE A 397 11.20 35.75 18.82
N ALA A 398 11.20 36.76 19.68
CA ALA A 398 11.52 38.14 19.31
C ALA A 398 12.98 38.45 19.67
N SER A 399 13.76 38.99 18.74
CA SER A 399 15.16 39.33 19.02
C SER A 399 15.28 40.53 19.96
N GLU A 400 15.99 40.36 21.07
CA GLU A 400 16.33 41.43 22.00
C GLU A 400 17.36 42.39 21.37
N SER A 401 17.18 43.70 21.58
CA SER A 401 17.95 44.74 20.90
C SER A 401 19.42 44.81 21.30
N GLU A 402 19.80 44.30 22.48
CA GLU A 402 21.13 44.55 23.07
C GLU A 402 22.05 43.33 23.08
N ALA A 403 21.50 42.13 23.27
CA ALA A 403 22.32 40.95 23.57
C ALA A 403 22.26 39.84 22.50
N GLY A 404 21.42 40.00 21.47
CA GLY A 404 21.25 39.01 20.39
C GLY A 404 20.51 37.73 20.81
N TRP A 405 20.03 37.63 22.05
CA TRP A 405 19.17 36.54 22.51
C TRP A 405 17.73 36.74 22.03
N GLY A 406 17.04 35.64 21.75
CA GLY A 406 15.61 35.65 21.44
C GLY A 406 14.78 35.55 22.72
N GLU A 407 13.88 36.50 22.96
CA GLU A 407 12.86 36.40 24.00
C GLU A 407 11.77 35.42 23.53
N VAL A 408 11.66 34.29 24.22
CA VAL A 408 10.70 33.23 23.91
C VAL A 408 9.39 33.51 24.63
N ARG A 409 8.30 33.69 23.88
CA ARG A 409 6.95 33.89 24.39
C ARG A 409 6.01 32.85 23.83
N ARG A 410 5.28 32.15 24.70
CA ARG A 410 4.27 31.16 24.28
C ARG A 410 2.93 31.83 24.07
N VAL A 411 2.27 31.52 22.96
CA VAL A 411 0.92 32.00 22.67
C VAL A 411 -0.08 31.23 23.55
N PRO A 412 -0.98 31.91 24.28
CA PRO A 412 -1.97 31.27 25.14
C PRO A 412 -3.11 30.67 24.30
N ILE A 413 -2.94 29.42 23.88
CA ILE A 413 -4.01 28.62 23.27
C ILE A 413 -4.94 28.14 24.39
N ILE A 414 -6.16 28.67 24.43
CA ILE A 414 -7.12 28.42 25.51
C ILE A 414 -8.12 27.33 25.15
N GLU A 415 -8.36 27.11 23.85
CA GLU A 415 -9.35 26.17 23.35
C GLU A 415 -9.00 25.73 21.92
N ILE A 416 -9.54 24.59 21.50
CA ILE A 416 -9.49 24.11 20.13
C ILE A 416 -10.92 24.01 19.60
N GLU A 417 -11.25 24.85 18.63
CA GLU A 417 -12.51 24.75 17.90
C GLU A 417 -12.40 23.62 16.88
N THR A 418 -13.41 22.75 16.81
CA THR A 418 -13.36 21.56 15.95
C THR A 418 -14.51 21.57 14.97
N ILE A 419 -14.21 21.15 13.72
CA ILE A 419 -15.21 20.89 12.70
C ILE A 419 -15.43 19.38 12.67
N ASP A 420 -16.64 18.96 12.99
CA ASP A 420 -17.02 17.55 13.01
C ASP A 420 -16.90 16.95 11.59
N ALA A 421 -16.54 15.66 11.52
CA ALA A 421 -16.46 14.96 10.26
C ALA A 421 -17.87 14.73 9.66
N PRO A 422 -18.04 14.78 8.32
CA PRO A 422 -19.31 14.50 7.68
C PRO A 422 -19.73 13.05 7.94
N GLY A 423 -20.93 12.85 8.51
CA GLY A 423 -21.51 11.52 8.75
C GLY A 423 -22.28 11.41 10.08
N PRO A 424 -22.97 10.29 10.31
CA PRO A 424 -23.77 10.06 11.52
C PRO A 424 -22.92 9.78 12.79
N GLN A 425 -21.60 9.71 12.67
CA GLN A 425 -20.71 9.35 13.77
C GLN A 425 -20.45 10.57 14.67
N THR A 426 -21.09 10.60 15.84
CA THR A 426 -20.87 11.63 16.86
C THR A 426 -19.49 11.49 17.49
N GLY A 427 -18.73 12.57 17.58
CA GLY A 427 -17.44 12.61 18.31
C GLY A 427 -16.18 12.42 17.48
N LEU A 428 -16.28 12.50 16.15
CA LEU A 428 -15.12 12.56 15.25
C LEU A 428 -14.98 13.94 14.62
N VAL A 429 -13.74 14.40 14.47
CA VAL A 429 -13.40 15.73 13.95
C VAL A 429 -12.48 15.62 12.75
N LYS A 430 -12.73 16.46 11.74
CA LYS A 430 -11.93 16.52 10.51
C LYS A 430 -10.90 17.65 10.53
N ARG A 431 -11.24 18.75 11.22
CA ARG A 431 -10.39 19.93 11.34
C ARG A 431 -10.39 20.46 12.77
N ALA A 432 -9.24 20.97 13.19
CA ALA A 432 -9.01 21.61 14.47
C ALA A 432 -8.45 23.02 14.26
N THR A 433 -9.02 24.03 14.90
CA THR A 433 -8.65 25.45 14.79
C THR A 433 -8.24 25.97 16.17
N LEU A 434 -7.11 26.66 16.25
CA LEU A 434 -6.63 27.24 17.49
C LEU A 434 -7.50 28.45 17.88
N VAL A 435 -7.91 28.49 19.15
CA VAL A 435 -8.53 29.65 19.79
C VAL A 435 -7.54 30.20 20.83
N VAL A 436 -7.20 31.48 20.70
CA VAL A 436 -6.24 32.15 21.57
C VAL A 436 -6.94 33.14 22.49
N ASP A 437 -6.28 33.48 23.60
CA ASP A 437 -6.75 34.51 24.54
C ASP A 437 -6.89 35.88 23.84
N SER A 438 -8.08 36.49 23.93
CA SER A 438 -8.36 37.78 23.28
C SER A 438 -7.58 38.94 23.91
N GLY A 439 -7.31 38.89 25.22
CA GLY A 439 -6.48 39.87 25.92
C GLY A 439 -5.04 39.85 25.38
N TRP A 440 -4.48 38.67 25.20
CA TRP A 440 -3.17 38.50 24.56
C TRP A 440 -3.13 39.04 23.13
N VAL A 441 -4.17 38.80 22.31
CA VAL A 441 -4.22 39.35 20.95
C VAL A 441 -4.27 40.87 20.98
N SER A 442 -5.11 41.45 21.86
CA SER A 442 -5.20 42.90 22.01
C SER A 442 -3.85 43.49 22.44
N ASP A 443 -3.18 42.91 23.43
CA ASP A 443 -1.91 43.43 23.97
C ASP A 443 -0.69 43.16 23.09
N ALA A 444 -0.51 41.94 22.61
CA ALA A 444 0.69 41.51 21.90
C ALA A 444 0.64 41.85 20.40
N ILE A 445 -0.54 41.84 19.79
CA ILE A 445 -0.73 42.05 18.35
C ILE A 445 -1.26 43.46 18.06
N LEU A 446 -2.28 43.93 18.77
CA LEU A 446 -2.98 45.17 18.37
C LEU A 446 -2.47 46.44 19.07
N SER A 447 -2.07 46.34 20.34
CA SER A 447 -1.68 47.45 21.21
C SER A 447 -0.42 48.18 20.73
N ARG A 448 -0.05 49.28 21.39
CA ARG A 448 1.16 50.05 21.10
C ARG A 448 2.43 49.43 21.67
N LYS A 449 2.32 48.55 22.69
CA LYS A 449 3.44 47.83 23.33
C LYS A 449 3.68 46.45 22.70
N ARG A 450 3.75 46.40 21.36
CA ARG A 450 3.89 45.13 20.63
C ARG A 450 5.25 44.49 20.88
N ILE A 451 5.25 43.16 20.91
CA ILE A 451 6.47 42.35 20.96
C ILE A 451 7.21 42.32 19.61
N PHE A 452 6.64 42.91 18.56
CA PHE A 452 7.12 42.87 17.17
C PHE A 452 7.74 44.20 16.68
N ASN A 453 8.11 45.10 17.57
CA ASN A 453 8.34 46.51 17.23
C ASN A 453 9.70 46.84 16.56
N GLN A 454 10.74 46.03 16.77
CA GLN A 454 12.12 46.46 16.43
C GLN A 454 12.84 45.51 15.49
N ASN A 455 12.66 44.20 15.67
CA ASN A 455 13.41 43.18 14.95
C ASN A 455 12.47 42.16 14.30
N GLN A 456 13.03 41.41 13.34
CA GLN A 456 12.40 40.22 12.81
C GLN A 456 12.02 39.27 13.95
N THR A 457 10.82 38.73 13.86
CA THR A 457 10.30 37.79 14.86
C THR A 457 10.08 36.45 14.21
N THR A 458 10.55 35.38 14.86
CA THR A 458 10.31 34.00 14.41
C THR A 458 9.09 33.44 15.10
N VAL A 459 8.21 32.80 14.34
CA VAL A 459 7.05 32.08 14.86
C VAL A 459 7.25 30.60 14.62
N GLU A 460 7.09 29.80 15.67
CA GLU A 460 7.19 28.35 15.64
C GLU A 460 5.86 27.73 16.05
N ILE A 461 5.44 26.69 15.36
CA ILE A 461 4.20 25.95 15.63
C ILE A 461 4.50 24.46 15.65
N GLU A 462 4.05 23.79 16.70
CA GLU A 462 4.13 22.35 16.88
C GLU A 462 2.74 21.73 16.92
N VAL A 463 2.58 20.59 16.26
CA VAL A 463 1.41 19.70 16.38
C VAL A 463 1.89 18.31 16.78
N ARG A 464 1.48 17.84 17.95
CA ARG A 464 1.93 16.56 18.54
C ARG A 464 0.96 15.45 18.16
N GLY A 465 1.29 14.72 17.10
CA GLY A 465 0.49 13.60 16.60
C GLY A 465 0.34 12.47 17.62
N ASP A 466 1.29 12.32 18.54
CA ASP A 466 1.27 11.32 19.62
C ASP A 466 0.03 11.41 20.52
N PHE A 467 -0.55 12.60 20.66
CA PHE A 467 -1.72 12.85 21.51
C PHE A 467 -3.05 12.83 20.75
N ILE A 468 -3.01 12.81 19.42
CA ILE A 468 -4.20 12.85 18.58
C ILE A 468 -4.47 11.44 18.06
N ILE A 469 -5.60 10.87 18.44
CA ILE A 469 -5.96 9.49 18.09
C ILE A 469 -7.03 9.50 17.01
N ASP A 470 -6.83 8.73 15.96
CA ASP A 470 -7.76 8.61 14.86
C ASP A 470 -8.98 7.73 15.18
N CYS A 471 -9.91 7.63 14.22
CA CYS A 471 -11.09 6.78 14.35
C CYS A 471 -10.79 5.28 14.56
N ASN A 472 -9.57 4.83 14.25
CA ASN A 472 -9.12 3.45 14.44
C ASN A 472 -8.36 3.24 15.76
N GLY A 473 -8.17 4.29 16.57
CA GLY A 473 -7.40 4.17 17.81
C GLY A 473 -5.89 4.30 17.59
N GLN A 474 -5.43 4.81 16.45
CA GLN A 474 -4.02 5.00 16.13
C GLN A 474 -3.61 6.47 16.27
N ALA A 475 -2.39 6.74 16.75
CA ALA A 475 -1.84 8.09 16.78
C ALA A 475 -1.61 8.65 15.35
N VAL A 476 -1.90 9.94 15.16
CA VAL A 476 -1.69 10.64 13.88
C VAL A 476 -0.20 10.69 13.53
N ASP A 477 0.18 10.29 12.32
CA ASP A 477 1.54 10.44 11.80
C ASP A 477 1.79 11.92 11.43
N ALA A 478 2.29 12.66 12.41
CA ALA A 478 2.57 14.08 12.30
C ALA A 478 4.01 14.37 11.87
N ASN A 479 4.84 13.35 11.61
CA ASN A 479 6.25 13.56 11.27
C ASN A 479 6.41 14.43 10.01
N ALA A 480 7.24 15.46 10.09
CA ALA A 480 7.52 16.33 8.95
C ALA A 480 8.30 15.58 7.86
N VAL A 481 7.92 15.78 6.59
CA VAL A 481 8.63 15.22 5.42
C VAL A 481 9.43 16.33 4.75
N GLY A 482 10.68 16.50 5.18
CA GLY A 482 11.55 17.57 4.67
C GLY A 482 10.98 18.96 4.95
N CYS A 483 10.80 19.76 3.89
CA CYS A 483 10.25 21.13 3.95
C CYS A 483 8.80 21.23 3.46
N ILE A 484 8.09 20.10 3.35
CA ILE A 484 6.72 20.08 2.83
C ILE A 484 5.75 20.35 4.01
N PRO A 485 4.82 21.32 3.89
CA PRO A 485 3.89 21.64 4.98
C PRO A 485 2.85 20.54 5.23
N ALA A 486 2.40 19.86 4.16
CA ALA A 486 1.47 18.74 4.20
C ALA A 486 1.47 18.02 2.82
N PRO A 487 1.07 16.74 2.74
CA PRO A 487 0.69 15.87 3.85
C PRO A 487 1.91 15.51 4.72
N THR A 488 1.70 15.34 6.02
CA THR A 488 2.74 14.81 6.92
C THR A 488 2.91 13.30 6.77
N GLY A 489 3.99 12.79 7.33
CA GLY A 489 4.12 11.39 7.69
C GLY A 489 5.36 10.70 7.14
N ASN A 490 6.08 9.99 8.01
CA ASN A 490 7.22 9.16 7.65
C ASN A 490 6.86 7.65 7.64
N GLY A 491 5.58 7.33 7.81
CA GLY A 491 5.08 5.96 7.87
C GLY A 491 5.00 5.38 9.28
N THR A 492 5.22 6.19 10.33
CA THR A 492 5.15 5.74 11.72
C THR A 492 4.08 6.51 12.50
N PRO A 493 3.25 5.85 13.32
CA PRO A 493 2.21 6.56 14.06
C PRO A 493 2.82 7.48 15.13
N GLY A 494 2.23 8.67 15.28
CA GLY A 494 2.65 9.68 16.25
C GLY A 494 3.66 10.69 15.68
N GLY A 495 4.58 11.13 16.53
CA GLY A 495 5.57 12.15 16.21
C GLY A 495 5.04 13.58 16.32
N THR A 496 5.86 14.52 15.86
CA THR A 496 5.57 15.96 15.97
C THR A 496 5.80 16.66 14.64
N PHE A 497 4.78 17.38 14.19
CA PHE A 497 4.91 18.33 13.10
C PHE A 497 5.48 19.63 13.65
N TYR A 498 6.55 20.13 13.03
CA TYR A 498 7.16 21.41 13.39
C TYR A 498 7.18 22.33 12.17
N SER A 499 6.71 23.55 12.36
CA SER A 499 6.66 24.60 11.35
C SER A 499 7.21 25.90 11.90
N SER A 500 8.04 26.60 11.12
CA SER A 500 8.51 27.93 11.48
C SER A 500 8.47 28.90 10.32
N PHE A 501 8.30 30.20 10.61
CA PHE A 501 8.32 31.28 9.63
C PHE A 501 8.68 32.61 10.31
N ASN A 502 9.08 33.58 9.50
CA ASN A 502 9.56 34.87 9.97
C ASN A 502 8.56 35.98 9.66
N VAL A 503 8.37 36.91 10.58
CA VAL A 503 7.45 38.05 10.46
C VAL A 503 8.23 39.35 10.44
N GLU A 504 7.83 40.26 9.56
CA GLU A 504 8.36 41.63 9.51
C GLU A 504 8.07 42.38 10.80
N PRO A 505 8.94 43.33 11.20
CA PRO A 505 8.64 44.26 12.27
C PRO A 505 7.31 44.98 12.00
N SER A 506 6.50 45.19 13.03
CA SER A 506 5.32 46.03 12.91
C SER A 506 5.80 47.47 12.71
N GLY A 507 5.83 47.91 11.44
CA GLY A 507 6.55 49.10 10.98
C GLY A 507 6.59 50.26 11.97
N THR A 508 7.76 50.86 12.10
CA THR A 508 8.01 52.07 12.90
C THR A 508 7.00 53.13 12.48
N GLN A 509 6.07 53.49 13.37
CA GLN A 509 5.38 54.77 13.22
C GLN A 509 6.48 55.82 13.19
N THR A 510 6.67 56.46 12.05
CA THR A 510 7.48 57.65 11.91
C THR A 510 7.02 58.59 13.01
N ARG A 511 7.85 58.74 14.06
CA ARG A 511 7.62 59.71 15.12
C ARG A 511 7.49 61.04 14.39
N VAL A 512 6.27 61.55 14.23
CA VAL A 512 6.07 62.92 13.74
C VAL A 512 6.86 63.77 14.73
N PRO A 513 7.90 64.53 14.30
CA PRO A 513 8.64 65.39 15.20
C PRO A 513 7.62 66.30 15.88
N GLY A 514 7.46 66.12 17.19
CA GLY A 514 6.59 66.97 17.98
C GLY A 514 7.03 68.41 17.78
N HIS A 515 6.08 69.23 17.35
CA HIS A 515 6.20 70.66 17.21
C HIS A 515 6.86 71.22 18.49
N ASP A 516 8.07 71.75 18.34
CA ASP A 516 8.86 72.34 19.40
C ASP A 516 8.06 73.50 20.01
N GLY A 517 7.46 73.24 21.18
CA GLY A 517 6.74 74.24 21.95
C GLY A 517 7.75 75.23 22.51
N THR A 518 7.84 76.39 21.87
CA THR A 518 8.57 77.55 22.37
C THR A 518 8.00 77.96 23.73
N ASN A 519 8.74 77.69 24.80
CA ASN A 519 8.49 78.28 26.12
C ASN A 519 8.82 79.80 26.06
N PRO A 520 7.89 80.70 26.44
CA PRO A 520 8.21 82.10 26.64
C PRO A 520 8.89 82.26 28.00
N VAL A 521 10.11 82.83 27.98
CA VAL A 521 10.81 83.32 29.15
C VAL A 521 10.02 84.49 29.74
N GLN A 522 9.44 84.31 30.93
CA GLN A 522 9.02 85.42 31.79
C GLN A 522 10.17 85.74 32.75
N GLY A 523 10.63 86.98 32.72
CA GLY A 523 11.54 87.53 33.71
C GLY A 523 10.81 88.03 34.95
N VAL A 524 11.46 87.86 36.10
CA VAL A 524 11.60 88.84 37.20
C VAL A 524 12.98 88.64 37.79
#